data_AF-A0A0M3IT04-F1
#
_entry.id   AF-A0A0M3IT04-F1
#
_cell.length_a   1.000
_cell.length_b   1.000
_cell.length_c   1.000
_cell.angle_alpha   90.00
_cell.angle_beta   90.00
_cell.angle_gamma   90.00
#
_symmetry.space_group_name_H-M   'P 1'
#
loop_
_entity.id
_entity.type
_entity.pdbx_description
1 polymer ?
#
loop_
_entity_poly.entity_id
_entity_poly.type
_entity_poly.pdbx_seq_one_letter_code
_entity_poly.pdbx_strand_id
1 'polypeptide(L)'
;MLSFANGRTAGLILDSGASQTSAVPVYDGYCVSHAVVRSPIGGDLIAEQCRIMCEEQKIEIVPAYKIASKLVVNENEPSVWTPKKNLPEVTKSFDEYMRKQVFEDLAVSVLQCCDTPIDVEFAEKLPSSPFCFPCGFSREFQADRVKIPEGLFDLNYLKVFFSLSGIWVQYSLWHITTF
;
A
#
# COMPACT_ATOMS: atom_id res chain seq x y z
N MET A 1 -17.45 -4.78 17.48
CA MET A 1 -17.17 -3.52 18.21
C MET A 1 -17.46 -2.28 17.36
N LEU A 2 -17.01 -2.22 16.10
CA LEU A 2 -17.26 -1.09 15.17
C LEU A 2 -18.74 -0.68 15.01
N SER A 3 -19.67 -1.64 14.95
CA SER A 3 -21.12 -1.34 14.85
C SER A 3 -21.63 -0.56 16.07
N PHE A 4 -21.28 -1.02 17.28
CA PHE A 4 -21.64 -0.37 18.54
C PHE A 4 -20.94 0.98 18.71
N ALA A 5 -19.67 1.10 18.30
CA ALA A 5 -18.95 2.37 18.32
C ALA A 5 -19.64 3.46 17.46
N ASN A 6 -20.35 3.06 16.41
CA ASN A 6 -21.12 3.95 15.54
C ASN A 6 -22.62 4.04 15.92
N GLY A 7 -23.03 3.42 17.03
CA GLY A 7 -24.44 3.42 17.47
C GLY A 7 -25.40 2.71 16.51
N ARG A 8 -24.90 1.87 15.60
CA ARG A 8 -25.73 1.12 14.63
C ARG A 8 -25.86 -0.32 15.11
N THR A 9 -27.09 -0.82 15.14
CA THR A 9 -27.38 -2.23 15.47
C THR A 9 -27.44 -3.12 14.24
N ALA A 10 -27.63 -2.56 13.05
CA ALA A 10 -27.59 -3.30 11.78
C ALA A 10 -26.79 -2.55 10.71
N GLY A 11 -26.09 -3.29 9.85
CA GLY A 11 -25.33 -2.74 8.73
C GLY A 11 -24.26 -3.69 8.19
N LEU A 12 -23.49 -3.21 7.21
CA LEU A 12 -22.31 -3.87 6.70
C LEU A 12 -21.08 -3.09 7.17
N ILE A 13 -20.16 -3.76 7.87
CA ILE A 13 -18.86 -3.20 8.22
C ILE A 13 -17.89 -3.57 7.10
N LEU A 14 -17.31 -2.57 6.43
CA LEU A 14 -16.19 -2.76 5.53
C LEU A 14 -14.92 -2.28 6.25
N ASP A 15 -14.02 -3.21 6.53
CA ASP A 15 -12.76 -2.95 7.24
C ASP A 15 -11.58 -3.24 6.32
N SER A 16 -10.89 -2.19 5.85
CA SER A 16 -9.67 -2.29 5.05
C SER A 16 -8.47 -2.08 5.94
N GLY A 17 -7.83 -3.19 6.31
CA GLY A 17 -6.66 -3.19 7.19
C GLY A 17 -5.34 -3.22 6.42
N ALA A 18 -4.25 -3.45 7.15
CA ALA A 18 -2.92 -3.62 6.56
C ALA A 18 -2.85 -4.88 5.68
N SER A 19 -3.17 -6.05 6.21
CA SER A 19 -2.96 -7.30 5.48
C SER A 19 -4.16 -7.76 4.63
N GLN A 20 -5.37 -7.31 4.97
CA GLN A 20 -6.60 -7.78 4.35
C GLN A 20 -7.73 -6.76 4.47
N THR A 21 -8.72 -6.90 3.60
CA THR A 21 -9.99 -6.18 3.64
C THR A 21 -11.11 -7.17 3.93
N SER A 22 -12.03 -6.82 4.82
CA SER A 22 -13.14 -7.68 5.22
C SER A 22 -14.49 -6.96 5.18
N ALA A 23 -15.52 -7.69 4.74
CA ALA A 23 -16.89 -7.25 4.75
C ALA A 23 -17.67 -8.11 5.76
N VAL A 24 -18.12 -7.48 6.85
CA VAL A 24 -18.72 -8.13 8.01
C VAL A 24 -20.16 -7.62 8.20
N PRO A 25 -21.18 -8.40 7.83
CA PRO A 25 -22.57 -8.04 8.10
C PRO A 25 -22.88 -8.14 9.59
N VAL A 26 -23.58 -7.14 10.11
CA VAL A 26 -24.05 -7.04 11.49
C VAL A 26 -25.56 -6.88 11.51
N TYR A 27 -26.22 -7.64 12.37
CA TYR A 27 -27.65 -7.56 12.61
C TYR A 27 -27.95 -7.70 14.10
N ASP A 28 -28.77 -6.79 14.62
CA ASP A 28 -29.09 -6.67 16.04
C ASP A 28 -27.86 -6.65 16.97
N GLY A 29 -26.78 -6.02 16.52
CA GLY A 29 -25.49 -5.95 17.23
C GLY A 29 -24.62 -7.21 17.11
N TYR A 30 -25.12 -8.29 16.49
CA TYR A 30 -24.39 -9.54 16.28
C TYR A 30 -23.77 -9.63 14.90
N CYS A 31 -22.56 -10.20 14.84
CA CYS A 31 -21.90 -10.54 13.59
C CYS A 31 -22.59 -11.75 12.95
N VAL A 32 -22.95 -11.66 11.68
CA VAL A 32 -23.45 -12.80 10.89
C VAL A 32 -22.25 -13.54 10.31
N SER A 33 -21.56 -14.32 11.15
CA SER A 33 -20.22 -14.88 10.89
C SER A 33 -20.10 -15.69 9.59
N HIS A 34 -21.14 -16.39 9.18
CA HIS A 34 -21.14 -17.22 7.96
C HIS A 34 -21.22 -16.38 6.67
N ALA A 35 -21.63 -15.12 6.75
CA ALA A 35 -21.71 -14.20 5.62
C ALA A 35 -20.52 -13.23 5.55
N VAL A 36 -19.47 -13.48 6.35
CA VAL A 36 -18.25 -12.66 6.34
C VAL A 36 -17.38 -13.01 5.13
N VAL A 37 -17.01 -12.00 4.35
CA VAL A 37 -16.09 -12.13 3.22
C VAL A 37 -14.77 -11.45 3.56
N ARG A 38 -13.65 -12.06 3.16
CA ARG A 38 -12.30 -11.50 3.33
C ARG A 38 -11.53 -11.58 2.02
N SER A 39 -10.76 -10.56 1.75
CA SER A 39 -9.83 -10.51 0.62
C SER A 39 -8.42 -10.18 1.15
N PRO A 40 -7.36 -10.89 0.73
CA PRO A 40 -5.98 -10.63 1.13
C PRO A 40 -5.39 -9.40 0.41
N ILE A 41 -6.13 -8.30 0.44
CA ILE A 41 -5.86 -7.03 -0.22
C ILE A 41 -6.00 -5.95 0.84
N GLY A 42 -4.96 -5.16 1.04
CA GLY A 42 -4.91 -4.14 2.08
C GLY A 42 -3.69 -3.23 1.92
N GLY A 43 -3.37 -2.46 2.96
CA GLY A 43 -2.23 -1.53 2.96
C GLY A 43 -0.86 -2.18 2.68
N ASP A 44 -0.63 -3.42 3.10
CA ASP A 44 0.62 -4.16 2.85
C ASP A 44 0.84 -4.37 1.35
N LEU A 45 -0.23 -4.67 0.60
CA LEU A 45 -0.19 -4.80 -0.84
C LEU A 45 0.15 -3.48 -1.52
N ILE A 46 -0.42 -2.37 -1.03
CA ILE A 46 -0.16 -1.02 -1.54
C ILE A 46 1.29 -0.61 -1.29
N ALA A 47 1.79 -0.81 -0.08
CA ALA A 47 3.20 -0.55 0.25
C ALA A 47 4.14 -1.39 -0.63
N GLU A 48 3.77 -2.63 -0.94
CA GLU A 48 4.53 -3.50 -1.83
C GLU A 48 4.49 -3.03 -3.31
N GLN A 49 3.35 -2.54 -3.81
CA GLN A 49 3.29 -1.91 -5.13
C GLN A 49 4.17 -0.66 -5.20
N CYS A 50 4.18 0.16 -4.13
CA CYS A 50 5.10 1.30 -4.02
C CYS A 50 6.57 0.87 -4.04
N ARG A 51 6.93 -0.22 -3.34
CA ARG A 51 8.29 -0.80 -3.39
C ARG A 51 8.70 -1.13 -4.82
N ILE A 52 7.85 -1.86 -5.54
CA ILE A 52 8.14 -2.29 -6.92
C ILE A 52 8.25 -1.10 -7.87
N MET A 53 7.36 -0.11 -7.74
CA MET A 53 7.45 1.13 -8.51
C MET A 53 8.80 1.83 -8.28
N CYS A 54 9.24 1.95 -7.02
CA CYS A 54 10.54 2.55 -6.71
C CYS A 54 11.71 1.74 -7.30
N GLU A 55 11.63 0.41 -7.29
CA GLU A 55 12.66 -0.47 -7.87
C GLU A 55 12.75 -0.33 -9.40
N GLU A 56 11.62 -0.31 -10.10
CA GLU A 56 11.56 -0.09 -11.55
C GLU A 56 12.13 1.27 -11.94
N GLN A 57 11.86 2.29 -11.12
CA GLN A 57 12.38 3.65 -11.32
C GLN A 57 13.81 3.82 -10.79
N LYS A 58 14.45 2.75 -10.28
CA LYS A 58 15.83 2.75 -9.74
C LYS A 58 16.03 3.77 -8.61
N ILE A 59 15.01 3.99 -7.79
CA ILE A 59 15.07 4.88 -6.63
C ILE A 59 15.68 4.11 -5.44
N GLU A 60 16.76 4.64 -4.88
CA GLU A 60 17.37 4.06 -3.69
C GLU A 60 16.54 4.36 -2.44
N ILE A 61 16.09 3.30 -1.77
CA ILE A 61 15.30 3.43 -0.53
C ILE A 61 16.20 3.30 0.68
N VAL A 62 16.47 4.47 1.29
CA VAL A 62 17.28 4.58 2.50
C VAL A 62 16.38 5.00 3.67
N PRO A 63 16.20 4.15 4.69
CA PRO A 63 15.40 4.50 5.85
C PRO A 63 16.09 5.55 6.72
N ALA A 64 15.27 6.40 7.37
CA ALA A 64 15.73 7.57 8.13
C ALA A 64 16.78 7.25 9.21
N TYR A 65 16.72 6.06 9.82
CA TYR A 65 17.64 5.70 10.88
C TYR A 65 19.10 5.58 10.41
N LYS A 66 19.35 5.31 9.12
CA LYS A 66 20.70 5.21 8.53
C LYS A 66 21.34 6.58 8.28
N ILE A 67 20.56 7.64 8.21
CA ILE A 67 21.00 8.95 7.71
C ILE A 67 21.44 9.85 8.88
N ALA A 68 22.68 10.33 8.85
CA ALA A 68 23.22 11.29 9.80
C ALA A 68 22.96 12.74 9.38
N SER A 69 23.24 13.03 8.11
CA SER A 69 22.93 14.32 7.48
C SER A 69 22.51 14.10 6.03
N LYS A 70 21.75 15.05 5.50
CA LYS A 70 21.29 15.05 4.11
C LYS A 70 21.35 16.47 3.55
N LEU A 71 21.52 16.56 2.25
CA LEU A 71 21.31 17.80 1.50
C LEU A 71 20.06 17.64 0.64
N VAL A 72 19.33 18.73 0.46
CA VAL A 72 18.27 18.78 -0.54
C VAL A 72 18.95 18.83 -1.90
N VAL A 73 18.66 17.86 -2.73
CA VAL A 73 19.20 17.77 -4.10
C VAL A 73 18.10 18.11 -5.09
N ASN A 74 18.49 18.62 -6.26
CA ASN A 74 17.54 18.87 -7.35
C ASN A 74 16.99 17.55 -7.90
N GLU A 75 15.84 17.60 -8.58
CA GLU A 75 15.08 16.42 -9.05
C GLU A 75 15.88 15.45 -9.96
N ASN A 76 16.95 15.93 -10.60
CA ASN A 76 17.79 15.14 -11.50
C ASN A 76 19.15 14.75 -10.90
N GLU A 77 19.41 15.11 -9.65
CA GLU A 77 20.67 14.83 -8.97
C GLU A 77 20.53 13.63 -8.03
N PRO A 78 21.56 12.76 -7.94
CA PRO A 78 21.55 11.65 -7.00
C PRO A 78 21.52 12.16 -5.56
N SER A 79 20.91 11.39 -4.66
CA SER A 79 20.81 11.77 -3.25
C SER A 79 22.18 11.95 -2.61
N VAL A 80 22.39 13.05 -1.89
CA VAL A 80 23.61 13.31 -1.12
C VAL A 80 23.28 13.22 0.37
N TRP A 81 23.64 12.09 0.98
CA TRP A 81 23.46 11.84 2.41
C TRP A 81 24.69 11.17 3.02
N THR A 82 24.88 11.35 4.33
CA THR A 82 25.97 10.72 5.07
C THR A 82 25.43 9.65 6.02
N PRO A 83 26.04 8.46 6.09
CA PRO A 83 25.61 7.41 7.00
C PRO A 83 25.98 7.71 8.46
N LYS A 84 25.12 7.29 9.40
CA LYS A 84 25.45 7.35 10.84
C LYS A 84 26.59 6.38 11.16
N LYS A 85 27.62 6.90 11.83
CA LYS A 85 28.88 6.17 12.11
C LYS A 85 28.76 5.15 13.25
N ASN A 86 27.94 5.41 14.26
CA ASN A 86 27.85 4.62 15.48
C ASN A 86 26.51 3.87 15.59
N LEU A 87 26.08 3.22 14.50
CA LEU A 87 24.85 2.42 14.53
C LEU A 87 25.13 1.05 15.16
N PRO A 88 24.27 0.58 16.08
CA PRO A 88 24.31 -0.82 16.52
C PRO A 88 24.01 -1.74 15.34
N GLU A 89 24.44 -3.00 15.43
CA GLU A 89 24.01 -4.03 14.48
C GLU A 89 22.49 -4.18 14.55
N VAL A 90 21.83 -3.93 13.42
CA VAL A 90 20.38 -4.01 13.30
C VAL A 90 19.98 -5.34 12.71
N THR A 91 18.86 -5.90 13.20
CA THR A 91 18.29 -7.10 12.61
C THR A 91 17.72 -6.79 11.21
N LYS A 92 17.69 -7.81 10.35
CA LYS A 92 17.08 -7.71 9.01
C LYS A 92 15.61 -7.26 9.08
N SER A 93 14.86 -7.82 10.03
CA SER A 93 13.45 -7.47 10.24
C SER A 93 13.24 -6.00 10.60
N PHE A 94 14.15 -5.41 11.37
CA PHE A 94 14.10 -3.99 11.68
C PHE A 94 14.40 -3.14 10.44
N ASP A 95 15.40 -3.50 9.62
CA ASP A 95 15.66 -2.78 8.37
C ASP A 95 14.47 -2.85 7.40
N GLU A 96 13.88 -4.03 7.24
CA GLU A 96 12.70 -4.26 6.40
C GLU A 96 11.51 -3.43 6.89
N TYR A 97 11.24 -3.41 8.20
CA TYR A 97 10.19 -2.59 8.81
C TYR A 97 10.40 -1.10 8.54
N MET A 98 11.61 -0.60 8.79
CA MET A 98 11.93 0.82 8.59
C MET A 98 11.86 1.24 7.12
N ARG A 99 12.19 0.33 6.17
CA ARG A 99 11.97 0.58 4.74
C ARG A 99 10.49 0.58 4.40
N LYS A 100 9.71 -0.36 4.95
CA LYS A 100 8.26 -0.43 4.75
C LYS A 100 7.57 0.88 5.13
N GLN A 101 7.98 1.50 6.25
CA GLN A 101 7.43 2.79 6.67
C GLN A 101 7.63 3.88 5.62
N VAL A 102 8.75 3.89 4.88
CA VAL A 102 8.97 4.86 3.79
C VAL A 102 7.96 4.68 2.66
N PHE A 103 7.58 3.43 2.35
CA PHE A 103 6.56 3.14 1.34
C PHE A 103 5.15 3.48 1.83
N GLU A 104 4.85 3.26 3.11
CA GLU A 104 3.60 3.69 3.73
C GLU A 104 3.47 5.22 3.72
N ASP A 105 4.55 5.95 4.05
CA ASP A 105 4.60 7.41 3.97
C ASP A 105 4.42 7.91 2.52
N LEU A 106 5.06 7.26 1.56
CA LEU A 106 4.89 7.52 0.13
C LEU A 106 3.43 7.30 -0.29
N ALA A 107 2.84 6.17 0.14
CA ALA A 107 1.47 5.82 -0.18
C ALA A 107 0.48 6.89 0.31
N VAL A 108 0.61 7.28 1.58
CA VAL A 108 -0.24 8.31 2.21
C VAL A 108 -0.07 9.68 1.56
N SER A 109 1.15 10.02 1.12
CA SER A 109 1.44 11.36 0.60
C SER A 109 1.09 11.53 -0.87
N VAL A 110 1.19 10.46 -1.68
CA VAL A 110 1.12 10.55 -3.15
C VAL A 110 -0.17 9.95 -3.70
N LEU A 111 -0.58 8.78 -3.20
CA LEU A 111 -1.62 7.99 -3.84
C LEU A 111 -3.01 8.61 -3.64
N GLN A 112 -3.86 8.39 -4.64
CA GLN A 112 -5.24 8.86 -4.62
C GLN A 112 -6.13 7.85 -5.36
N CYS A 113 -7.22 7.44 -4.71
CA CYS A 113 -8.27 6.67 -5.38
C CYS A 113 -9.09 7.58 -6.29
N CYS A 114 -9.44 7.09 -7.47
CA CYS A 114 -10.38 7.76 -8.37
C CYS A 114 -11.83 7.39 -7.99
N ASP A 115 -12.74 8.34 -8.14
CA ASP A 115 -14.18 8.09 -7.93
C ASP A 115 -14.83 7.32 -9.11
N THR A 116 -14.16 7.33 -10.26
CA THR A 116 -14.56 6.63 -11.49
C THR A 116 -13.44 5.72 -11.96
N PRO A 117 -13.75 4.65 -12.72
CA PRO A 117 -12.74 3.80 -13.32
C PRO A 117 -11.68 4.61 -14.06
N ILE A 118 -10.43 4.20 -13.93
CA ILE A 118 -9.30 4.93 -14.51
C ILE A 118 -9.36 4.91 -16.03
N ASP A 119 -9.44 6.10 -16.61
CA ASP A 119 -9.07 6.35 -18.00
C ASP A 119 -7.57 6.66 -18.05
N VAL A 120 -6.81 5.83 -18.78
CA VAL A 120 -5.35 5.95 -18.90
C VAL A 120 -4.94 7.31 -19.47
N GLU A 121 -5.69 7.81 -20.45
CA GLU A 121 -5.39 9.12 -21.06
C GLU A 121 -5.65 10.28 -20.09
N PHE A 122 -6.61 10.11 -19.18
CA PHE A 122 -6.88 11.09 -18.13
C PHE A 122 -5.83 11.02 -17.01
N ALA A 123 -5.41 9.81 -16.62
CA ALA A 123 -4.38 9.60 -15.60
C ALA A 123 -3.05 10.28 -15.95
N GLU A 124 -2.68 10.30 -17.24
CA GLU A 124 -1.49 11.01 -17.75
C GLU A 124 -1.64 12.53 -17.82
N LYS A 125 -2.86 13.06 -17.67
CA LYS A 125 -3.13 14.50 -17.61
C LYS A 125 -3.25 15.02 -16.18
N LEU A 126 -3.32 14.13 -15.19
CA LEU A 126 -3.37 14.53 -13.79
C LEU A 126 -2.06 15.23 -13.38
N PRO A 127 -2.15 16.23 -12.48
CA PRO A 127 -0.97 16.87 -11.94
C PRO A 127 -0.13 15.85 -11.15
N SER A 128 1.19 15.96 -11.30
CA SER A 128 2.13 15.19 -10.49
C SER A 128 2.03 15.56 -9.01
N SER A 129 2.42 14.63 -8.15
CA SER A 129 2.61 14.85 -6.72
C SER A 129 4.07 14.63 -6.37
N PRO A 130 4.75 15.62 -5.77
CA PRO A 130 6.10 15.44 -5.31
C PRO A 130 6.12 14.60 -4.02
N PHE A 131 7.18 13.82 -3.83
CA PHE A 131 7.51 13.18 -2.57
C PHE A 131 9.01 13.30 -2.29
N CYS A 132 9.33 13.62 -1.04
CA CYS A 132 10.71 13.75 -0.57
C CYS A 132 11.08 12.52 0.25
N PHE A 133 11.97 11.69 -0.29
CA PHE A 133 12.50 10.52 0.40
C PHE A 133 13.34 10.93 1.61
N PRO A 134 13.51 10.05 2.61
CA PRO A 134 14.28 10.36 3.81
C PRO A 134 15.70 10.85 3.52
N CYS A 135 16.34 10.33 2.46
CA CYS A 135 17.68 10.71 1.98
C CYS A 135 17.80 12.12 1.37
N GLY A 136 16.70 12.87 1.24
CA GLY A 136 16.68 14.21 0.65
C GLY A 136 16.45 14.22 -0.86
N PHE A 137 16.36 13.05 -1.50
CA PHE A 137 15.94 12.90 -2.88
C PHE A 137 14.45 13.22 -3.02
N SER A 138 14.08 13.98 -4.05
CA SER A 138 12.70 14.33 -4.34
C SER A 138 12.32 13.81 -5.72
N ARG A 139 11.09 13.31 -5.85
CA ARG A 139 10.56 12.76 -7.09
C ARG A 139 9.10 13.13 -7.27
N GLU A 140 8.74 13.49 -8.49
CA GLU A 140 7.35 13.67 -8.89
C GLU A 140 6.71 12.38 -9.40
N PHE A 141 5.51 12.09 -8.92
CA PHE A 141 4.70 10.94 -9.30
C PHE A 141 3.42 11.39 -10.00
N GLN A 142 3.22 10.91 -11.24
CA GLN A 142 2.06 11.25 -12.05
C GLN A 142 1.08 10.09 -12.11
N ALA A 143 0.93 9.41 -13.25
CA ALA A 143 -0.11 8.38 -13.45
C ALA A 143 -0.06 7.22 -12.42
N ASP A 144 1.12 6.88 -11.89
CA ASP A 144 1.27 5.82 -10.87
C ASP A 144 0.48 6.11 -9.60
N ARG A 145 0.25 7.39 -9.28
CA ARG A 145 -0.44 7.82 -8.07
C ARG A 145 -1.90 7.38 -8.01
N VAL A 146 -2.52 7.14 -9.17
CA VAL A 146 -3.89 6.63 -9.28
C VAL A 146 -3.93 5.16 -9.67
N LYS A 147 -2.99 4.69 -10.49
CA LYS A 147 -2.93 3.29 -10.94
C LYS A 147 -2.67 2.30 -9.78
N ILE A 148 -1.81 2.65 -8.82
CA ILE A 148 -1.49 1.77 -7.69
C ILE A 148 -2.72 1.50 -6.81
N PRO A 149 -3.45 2.51 -6.29
CA PRO A 149 -4.62 2.28 -5.44
C PRO A 149 -5.81 1.65 -6.19
N GLU A 150 -5.89 1.78 -7.52
CA GLU A 150 -6.89 1.07 -8.34
C GLU A 150 -6.78 -0.45 -8.22
N GLY A 151 -5.58 -0.96 -7.90
CA GLY A 151 -5.34 -2.37 -7.60
C GLY A 151 -6.19 -2.93 -6.45
N LEU A 152 -6.80 -2.08 -5.63
CA LEU A 152 -7.77 -2.50 -4.61
C LEU A 152 -9.13 -2.92 -5.22
N PHE A 153 -9.46 -2.42 -6.41
CA PHE A 153 -10.73 -2.61 -7.09
C PHE A 153 -10.60 -3.47 -8.35
N ASP A 154 -9.52 -3.28 -9.12
CA ASP A 154 -9.18 -4.09 -10.30
C ASP A 154 -7.76 -4.67 -10.18
N LEU A 155 -7.69 -5.99 -10.03
CA LEU A 155 -6.45 -6.73 -9.82
C LEU A 155 -5.51 -6.69 -11.03
N ASN A 156 -5.98 -6.30 -12.21
CA ASN A 156 -5.14 -6.13 -13.40
C ASN A 156 -4.09 -5.03 -13.23
N TYR A 157 -4.30 -4.09 -12.30
CA TYR A 157 -3.34 -3.03 -11.98
C TYR A 157 -2.25 -3.48 -11.00
N LEU A 158 -2.37 -4.67 -10.40
CA LEU A 158 -1.39 -5.21 -9.48
C LEU A 158 -0.27 -5.93 -10.22
N LYS A 159 0.97 -5.54 -9.94
CA LYS A 159 2.17 -6.20 -10.48
C LYS A 159 2.53 -7.49 -9.72
N VAL A 160 1.99 -7.66 -8.50
CA VAL A 160 2.25 -8.81 -7.62
C VAL A 160 1.03 -9.72 -7.57
N PHE A 161 0.65 -10.31 -8.71
CA PHE A 161 -0.38 -11.36 -8.68
C PHE A 161 0.24 -12.77 -8.49
N PHE A 162 1.50 -12.96 -8.91
CA PHE A 162 2.11 -14.29 -8.98
C PHE A 162 2.49 -14.93 -7.63
N SER A 163 2.64 -14.16 -6.54
CA SER A 163 2.91 -14.72 -5.20
C SER A 163 1.64 -15.17 -4.45
N LEU A 164 0.48 -14.62 -4.79
CA LEU A 164 -0.79 -14.91 -4.11
C LEU A 164 -1.54 -16.10 -4.74
N SER A 165 -1.18 -16.50 -5.97
CA SER A 165 -1.81 -17.64 -6.67
C SER A 165 -1.70 -18.96 -5.89
N GLY A 166 -0.66 -19.14 -5.06
CA GLY A 166 -0.56 -20.29 -4.15
C GLY A 166 -1.63 -20.31 -3.05
N ILE A 167 -2.20 -19.15 -2.71
CA ILE A 167 -3.26 -19.00 -1.69
C ILE A 167 -4.65 -19.09 -2.34
N TRP A 168 -4.83 -18.51 -3.54
CA TRP A 168 -6.12 -18.53 -4.24
C TRP A 168 -6.53 -19.91 -4.78
N VAL A 169 -5.57 -20.76 -5.17
CA VAL A 169 -5.87 -22.16 -5.54
C VAL A 169 -6.46 -22.92 -4.34
N GLN A 170 -6.08 -22.57 -3.12
CA GLN A 170 -6.60 -23.26 -1.94
C GLN A 170 -7.96 -22.74 -1.46
N TYR A 171 -8.39 -21.52 -1.81
CA TYR A 171 -9.70 -20.99 -1.40
C TYR A 171 -10.79 -21.08 -2.47
N SER A 172 -10.45 -21.04 -3.77
CA SER A 172 -11.41 -21.22 -4.87
C SER A 172 -11.93 -22.66 -5.00
N LEU A 173 -11.15 -23.64 -4.56
CA LEU A 173 -11.52 -25.06 -4.58
C LEU A 173 -12.52 -25.48 -3.48
N TRP A 174 -12.80 -24.63 -2.47
CA TRP A 174 -13.74 -24.96 -1.38
C TRP A 174 -15.10 -24.28 -1.49
N HIS A 175 -15.32 -23.36 -2.43
CA HIS A 175 -16.59 -22.62 -2.56
C HIS A 175 -17.27 -22.70 -3.94
N ILE A 176 -16.72 -23.43 -4.90
CA ILE A 176 -17.34 -23.60 -6.24
C ILE A 176 -18.09 -24.94 -6.39
N THR A 177 -18.15 -25.79 -5.36
CA THR A 177 -18.93 -27.04 -5.38
C THR A 177 -20.03 -27.09 -4.34
N THR A 178 -20.89 -26.08 -4.24
CA THR A 178 -22.30 -26.24 -3.84
C THR A 178 -23.10 -25.00 -4.24
N PHE A 179 -23.60 -24.98 -5.48
CA PHE A 179 -24.97 -24.59 -5.88
C PHE A 179 -25.16 -24.92 -7.35
#